data_AF-A0A2T0QWQ4-F1
#
_entry.id   AF-A0A2T0QWQ4-F1
#
_cell.length_a   1.000
_cell.length_b   1.000
_cell.length_c   1.000
_cell.angle_alpha   90.00
_cell.angle_beta   90.00
_cell.angle_gamma   90.00
#
_symmetry.space_group_name_H-M   'P 1'
#
loop_
_entity.id
_entity.type
_entity.pdbx_description
1 polymer ?
#
loop_
_entity_poly.entity_id
_entity_poly.type
_entity_poly.pdbx_seq_one_letter_code
_entity_poly.pdbx_strand_id
1 'polypeptide(L)'
;MPTPQKNPQPTSGQLLNGSTGAEKLARRHPSARTCCGLRLPGALRRRLRGGAGGSAEEGSMAVEMAVLAPAIGLLIGFVIAAGRLSVSQGIVQAAAVDSARMASISRTATAAQAAARSGAEASLQGQPNTCSSYTVQANTAGFAQRVGVPAQVEVTVECTVPLADLIPGLPGSKTITKTAISPLDTYRERTQ
;
A
#
# COMPACT_ATOMS: atom_id res chain seq x y z
N MET A 1 -30.34 -23.53 25.32
CA MET A 1 -28.88 -23.69 25.26
C MET A 1 -28.53 -24.41 23.96
N PRO A 2 -27.91 -23.76 22.96
CA PRO A 2 -27.39 -24.47 21.79
C PRO A 2 -25.97 -24.98 22.07
N THR A 3 -25.72 -26.22 21.67
CA THR A 3 -24.42 -26.90 21.76
C THR A 3 -23.45 -26.38 20.69
N PRO A 4 -22.13 -26.47 20.91
CA PRO A 4 -21.12 -26.02 19.95
C PRO A 4 -20.97 -27.02 18.80
N GLN A 5 -21.17 -26.56 17.56
CA GLN A 5 -20.88 -27.33 16.36
C GLN A 5 -19.37 -27.28 16.08
N LYS A 6 -18.70 -28.42 16.20
CA LYS A 6 -17.28 -28.63 15.89
C LYS A 6 -17.13 -28.78 14.38
N ASN A 7 -16.56 -27.77 13.71
CA ASN A 7 -16.26 -27.87 12.27
C ASN A 7 -14.87 -28.51 12.05
N PRO A 8 -14.74 -29.60 11.28
CA PRO A 8 -13.44 -30.21 10.99
C PRO A 8 -12.68 -29.45 9.89
N GLN A 9 -11.37 -29.34 10.07
CA GLN A 9 -10.42 -28.91 9.04
C GLN A 9 -10.34 -29.93 7.90
N PRO A 10 -10.28 -29.52 6.62
CA PRO A 10 -9.81 -30.41 5.55
C PRO A 10 -8.27 -30.35 5.45
N THR A 11 -7.65 -31.44 5.89
CA THR A 11 -6.24 -31.78 5.66
C THR A 11 -6.01 -32.16 4.19
N SER A 12 -4.85 -31.78 3.67
CA SER A 12 -4.30 -31.99 2.34
C SER A 12 -4.46 -33.38 1.70
N GLY A 13 -4.63 -33.35 0.36
CA GLY A 13 -4.29 -34.42 -0.58
C GLY A 13 -4.78 -34.02 -1.99
N GLN A 14 -3.95 -33.45 -2.88
CA GLN A 14 -3.19 -34.17 -3.93
C GLN A 14 -4.03 -35.24 -4.64
N LEU A 15 -4.18 -35.34 -5.95
CA LEU A 15 -3.40 -34.95 -7.12
C LEU A 15 -4.32 -35.26 -8.31
N LEU A 16 -4.44 -34.41 -9.33
CA LEU A 16 -4.63 -34.91 -10.70
C LEU A 16 -3.82 -34.08 -11.68
N ASN A 17 -3.04 -34.85 -12.44
CA ASN A 17 -1.90 -34.51 -13.25
C ASN A 17 -2.38 -34.19 -14.68
N GLY A 18 -1.77 -33.20 -15.34
CA GLY A 18 -2.16 -32.74 -16.67
C GLY A 18 -1.05 -31.95 -17.36
N SER A 19 0.14 -32.54 -17.44
CA SER A 19 1.31 -32.04 -18.16
C SER A 19 1.22 -32.29 -19.67
N THR A 20 1.23 -31.24 -20.49
CA THR A 20 1.73 -31.33 -21.88
C THR A 20 2.11 -29.96 -22.44
N GLY A 21 3.36 -29.81 -22.90
CA GLY A 21 3.89 -28.68 -23.68
C GLY A 21 4.43 -27.53 -22.83
N ALA A 22 5.66 -27.50 -22.33
CA ALA A 22 6.94 -27.70 -23.02
C ALA A 22 7.12 -26.82 -24.27
N GLU A 23 6.99 -25.50 -24.13
CA GLU A 23 7.72 -24.58 -25.01
C GLU A 23 8.86 -23.88 -24.26
N LYS A 24 10.03 -24.22 -24.76
CA LYS A 24 11.34 -24.12 -24.16
C LYS A 24 12.04 -22.98 -24.89
N LEU A 25 11.77 -21.72 -24.53
CA LEU A 25 12.61 -20.60 -24.99
C LEU A 25 13.68 -20.28 -23.94
N ALA A 26 14.70 -21.13 -23.99
CA ALA A 26 16.02 -20.82 -23.50
C ALA A 26 16.61 -19.63 -24.29
N ARG A 27 16.78 -18.49 -23.62
CA ARG A 27 17.88 -17.56 -23.88
C ARG A 27 18.65 -17.47 -22.55
N ARG A 28 19.66 -18.31 -22.29
CA ARG A 28 21.05 -18.14 -22.72
C ARG A 28 21.46 -16.67 -22.85
N HIS A 29 21.79 -16.05 -21.72
CA HIS A 29 22.84 -15.02 -21.68
C HIS A 29 23.81 -15.34 -20.53
N PRO A 30 24.91 -16.06 -20.82
CA PRO A 30 26.10 -16.00 -20.00
C PRO A 30 26.97 -14.82 -20.43
N SER A 31 27.74 -14.28 -19.47
CA SER A 31 28.99 -13.54 -19.68
C SER A 31 28.92 -12.07 -20.16
N ALA A 32 29.00 -11.17 -19.18
CA ALA A 32 30.00 -10.10 -19.13
C ALA A 32 30.26 -9.88 -17.62
N ARG A 33 31.39 -10.21 -16.98
CA ARG A 33 32.81 -10.06 -17.36
C ARG A 33 33.10 -8.70 -17.98
N THR A 34 32.83 -7.67 -17.18
CA THR A 34 33.58 -6.40 -17.15
C THR A 34 34.14 -6.34 -15.72
N CYS A 35 35.36 -6.81 -15.41
CA CYS A 35 36.67 -6.55 -16.02
C CYS A 35 37.02 -5.06 -16.07
N CYS A 36 36.89 -4.36 -14.95
CA CYS A 36 37.91 -3.37 -14.57
C CYS A 36 37.88 -3.16 -13.06
N GLY A 37 38.76 -3.87 -12.35
CA GLY A 37 39.06 -3.53 -10.97
C GLY A 37 39.82 -2.21 -10.94
N LEU A 38 39.17 -1.13 -10.51
CA LEU A 38 39.92 -0.04 -9.89
C LEU A 38 40.17 -0.43 -8.43
N ARG A 39 41.32 -1.08 -8.21
CA ARG A 39 42.02 -0.99 -6.94
C ARG A 39 42.30 0.50 -6.71
N LEU A 40 41.54 1.16 -5.84
CA LEU A 40 41.98 2.44 -5.31
C LEU A 40 43.20 2.18 -4.40
N PRO A 41 44.37 2.75 -4.70
CA PRO A 41 45.52 2.66 -3.80
C PRO A 41 45.20 3.40 -2.50
N GLY A 42 45.32 2.69 -1.38
CA GLY A 42 45.37 3.26 -0.05
C GLY A 42 46.66 4.05 0.14
N ALA A 43 46.67 5.32 -0.27
CA ALA A 43 47.70 6.29 0.08
C ALA A 43 47.23 7.72 -0.23
N LEU A 44 46.22 8.23 0.51
CA LEU A 44 46.16 9.67 0.80
C LEU A 44 45.31 9.98 2.05
N ARG A 45 45.55 9.23 3.14
CA ARG A 45 45.25 9.70 4.50
C ARG A 45 46.28 10.77 4.88
N ARG A 46 46.12 12.02 4.39
CA ARG A 46 46.58 13.28 5.01
C ARG A 46 46.48 14.41 4.00
N ARG A 47 45.39 15.18 4.09
CA ARG A 47 45.36 16.64 3.99
C ARG A 47 43.95 17.14 4.37
N LEU A 48 43.50 16.75 5.55
CA LEU A 48 42.44 17.48 6.28
C LEU A 48 43.11 18.51 7.21
N ARG A 49 43.84 19.46 6.62
CA ARG A 49 44.36 20.65 7.32
C ARG A 49 44.90 21.64 6.30
N GLY A 50 44.21 22.78 6.16
CA GLY A 50 44.74 23.97 5.48
C GLY A 50 43.74 24.62 4.53
N GLY A 51 42.85 25.45 5.07
CA GLY A 51 41.93 26.28 4.30
C GLY A 51 40.89 27.00 5.16
N ALA A 52 41.24 27.36 6.40
CA ALA A 52 40.50 28.33 7.20
C ALA A 52 41.34 29.61 7.22
N GLY A 53 40.79 30.67 6.65
CA GLY A 53 41.41 31.98 6.43
C GLY A 53 41.07 32.43 5.01
N GLY A 54 40.11 33.31 4.76
CA GLY A 54 39.51 34.33 5.61
C GLY A 54 39.41 35.59 4.74
N SER A 55 38.35 35.69 3.95
CA SER A 55 37.89 36.95 3.35
C SER A 55 36.70 37.43 4.17
N ALA A 56 36.85 38.57 4.82
CA ALA A 56 35.86 39.15 5.72
C ALA A 56 34.68 39.80 4.98
N GLU A 57 34.10 39.08 4.01
CA GLU A 57 32.84 39.37 3.30
C GLU A 57 31.95 38.10 3.21
N GLU A 58 32.17 37.13 4.10
CA GLU A 58 31.41 35.85 4.16
C GLU A 58 30.37 35.83 5.31
N GLY A 59 30.18 36.96 5.99
CA GLY A 59 29.28 37.10 7.15
C GLY A 59 27.78 37.18 6.83
N SER A 60 27.40 37.34 5.56
CA SER A 60 25.99 37.42 5.14
C SER A 60 25.52 36.11 4.49
N MET A 61 26.28 35.52 3.56
CA MET A 61 25.83 34.32 2.86
C MET A 61 25.73 33.07 3.74
N ALA A 62 26.64 32.89 4.72
CA ALA A 62 26.58 31.75 5.64
C ALA A 62 25.36 31.84 6.59
N VAL A 63 25.03 33.05 7.04
CA VAL A 63 23.87 33.29 7.93
C VAL A 63 22.56 33.19 7.16
N GLU A 64 22.51 33.71 5.94
CA GLU A 64 21.36 33.55 5.04
C GLU A 64 21.07 32.09 4.75
N MET A 65 22.11 31.30 4.44
CA MET A 65 21.94 29.86 4.20
C MET A 65 21.57 29.09 5.47
N ALA A 66 22.03 29.51 6.64
CA ALA A 66 21.64 28.91 7.92
C ALA A 66 20.13 29.05 8.20
N VAL A 67 19.49 30.12 7.70
CA VAL A 67 18.04 30.34 7.82
C VAL A 67 17.27 29.78 6.62
N LEU A 68 17.83 29.87 5.41
CA LEU A 68 17.17 29.44 4.18
C LEU A 68 17.15 27.92 4.02
N ALA A 69 18.23 27.22 4.38
CA ALA A 69 18.32 25.77 4.28
C ALA A 69 17.19 25.03 5.03
N PRO A 70 16.87 25.34 6.31
CA PRO A 70 15.75 24.70 6.98
C PRO A 70 14.40 25.06 6.36
N ALA A 71 14.23 26.30 5.87
CA ALA A 71 12.99 26.71 5.18
C ALA A 71 12.76 25.91 3.89
N ILE A 72 13.80 25.73 3.07
CA ILE A 72 13.74 24.90 1.85
C ILE A 72 13.51 23.43 2.21
N GLY A 73 14.18 22.93 3.25
CA GLY A 73 13.98 21.57 3.75
C GLY A 73 12.52 21.30 4.15
N LEU A 74 11.91 22.25 4.87
CA LEU A 74 10.49 22.19 5.23
C LEU A 74 9.57 22.22 4.00
N LEU A 75 9.87 23.08 3.03
CA LEU A 75 9.10 23.16 1.79
C LEU A 75 9.14 21.83 1.01
N ILE A 76 10.33 21.24 0.86
CA ILE A 76 10.50 19.94 0.20
C ILE A 76 9.76 18.84 0.98
N GLY A 77 9.93 18.80 2.30
CA GLY A 77 9.22 17.85 3.17
C GLY A 77 7.70 17.97 3.02
N PHE A 78 7.17 19.19 2.97
CA PHE A 78 5.76 19.45 2.74
C PHE A 78 5.27 18.91 1.38
N VAL A 79 6.00 19.17 0.30
CA VAL A 79 5.65 18.69 -1.05
C VAL A 79 5.63 17.16 -1.09
N ILE A 80 6.62 16.49 -0.49
CA ILE A 80 6.66 15.02 -0.44
C ILE A 80 5.48 14.48 0.39
N ALA A 81 5.17 15.11 1.53
CA ALA A 81 4.03 14.71 2.37
C ALA A 81 2.70 14.84 1.62
N ALA A 82 2.49 15.95 0.92
CA ALA A 82 1.31 16.18 0.10
C ALA A 82 1.21 15.16 -1.05
N GLY A 83 2.33 14.88 -1.72
CA GLY A 83 2.41 13.86 -2.77
C GLY A 83 2.04 12.47 -2.27
N ARG A 84 2.61 12.03 -1.15
CA ARG A 84 2.27 10.75 -0.51
C ARG A 84 0.79 10.69 -0.16
N LEU A 85 0.24 11.74 0.44
CA LEU A 85 -1.17 11.78 0.80
C LEU A 85 -2.07 11.70 -0.45
N SER A 86 -1.74 12.42 -1.52
CA SER A 86 -2.49 12.40 -2.78
C SER A 86 -2.51 11.01 -3.41
N VAL A 87 -1.37 10.31 -3.45
CA VAL A 87 -1.26 8.94 -3.95
C VAL A 87 -2.08 7.98 -3.07
N SER A 88 -1.94 8.07 -1.74
CA SER A 88 -2.70 7.23 -0.81
C SER A 88 -4.21 7.42 -0.98
N GLN A 89 -4.70 8.64 -1.20
CA GLN A 89 -6.12 8.90 -1.43
C GLN A 89 -6.65 8.14 -2.65
N GLY A 90 -5.89 8.10 -3.74
CA GLY A 90 -6.25 7.35 -4.95
C GLY A 90 -6.26 5.84 -4.73
N ILE A 91 -5.24 5.32 -4.05
CA ILE A 91 -5.12 3.88 -3.74
C ILE A 91 -6.27 3.43 -2.84
N VAL A 92 -6.56 4.16 -1.76
CA VAL A 92 -7.62 3.80 -0.81
C VAL A 92 -9.01 3.91 -1.47
N GLN A 93 -9.19 4.88 -2.37
CA GLN A 93 -10.42 4.98 -3.17
C GLN A 93 -10.58 3.77 -4.10
N ALA A 94 -9.52 3.38 -4.81
CA ALA A 94 -9.54 2.19 -5.67
C ALA A 94 -9.81 0.91 -4.86
N ALA A 95 -9.17 0.77 -3.70
CA ALA A 95 -9.38 -0.34 -2.78
C ALA A 95 -10.84 -0.44 -2.31
N ALA A 96 -11.47 0.68 -1.94
CA ALA A 96 -12.87 0.69 -1.55
C ALA A 96 -13.78 0.24 -2.70
N VAL A 97 -13.55 0.74 -3.92
CA VAL A 97 -14.33 0.39 -5.12
C VAL A 97 -14.18 -1.09 -5.47
N ASP A 98 -12.96 -1.62 -5.49
CA ASP A 98 -12.70 -3.03 -5.78
C ASP A 98 -13.33 -3.94 -4.72
N SER A 99 -13.19 -3.57 -3.44
CA SER A 99 -13.80 -4.30 -2.33
C SER A 99 -15.33 -4.35 -2.43
N ALA A 100 -15.97 -3.24 -2.78
CA ALA A 100 -17.43 -3.18 -2.94
C ALA A 100 -17.91 -4.08 -4.09
N ARG A 101 -17.16 -4.12 -5.20
CA ARG A 101 -17.44 -5.02 -6.34
C ARG A 101 -17.27 -6.49 -5.96
N MET A 102 -16.20 -6.82 -5.24
CA MET A 102 -15.96 -8.19 -4.76
C MET A 102 -17.00 -8.63 -3.73
N ALA A 103 -17.47 -7.72 -2.90
CA ALA A 103 -18.55 -7.97 -1.97
C ALA A 103 -19.89 -8.22 -2.70
N SER A 104 -20.19 -7.48 -3.78
CA SER A 104 -21.48 -7.56 -4.46
C SER A 104 -21.70 -8.84 -5.28
N ILE A 105 -20.62 -9.54 -5.66
CA ILE A 105 -20.70 -10.84 -6.34
C ILE A 105 -20.87 -12.03 -5.38
N SER A 106 -20.71 -11.80 -4.07
CA SER A 106 -20.81 -12.85 -3.05
C SER A 106 -22.26 -13.30 -2.84
N ARG A 107 -22.45 -14.54 -2.39
CA ARG A 107 -23.80 -15.13 -2.20
C ARG A 107 -24.40 -14.91 -0.82
N THR A 108 -23.55 -14.76 0.19
CA THR A 108 -23.95 -14.61 1.60
C THR A 108 -23.27 -13.38 2.19
N ALA A 109 -23.83 -12.85 3.28
CA ALA A 109 -23.25 -11.70 3.99
C ALA A 109 -21.83 -12.01 4.51
N THR A 110 -21.61 -13.20 5.06
CA THR A 110 -20.29 -13.61 5.59
C THR A 110 -19.25 -13.74 4.47
N ALA A 111 -19.64 -14.30 3.32
CA ALA A 111 -18.75 -14.37 2.15
C ALA A 111 -18.44 -12.98 1.61
N ALA A 112 -19.42 -12.06 1.59
CA ALA A 112 -19.21 -10.68 1.17
C ALA A 112 -18.22 -9.93 2.06
N GLN A 113 -18.26 -10.14 3.39
CA GLN A 113 -17.28 -9.54 4.30
C GLN A 113 -15.86 -10.07 4.05
N ALA A 114 -15.71 -11.38 3.82
CA ALA A 114 -14.42 -11.97 3.48
C ALA A 114 -13.90 -11.48 2.12
N ALA A 115 -14.77 -11.42 1.11
CA ALA A 115 -14.44 -10.94 -0.23
C ALA A 115 -14.05 -9.45 -0.24
N ALA A 116 -14.76 -8.61 0.54
CA ALA A 116 -14.40 -7.21 0.71
C ALA A 116 -12.98 -7.04 1.28
N ARG A 117 -12.63 -7.83 2.31
CA ARG A 117 -11.28 -7.81 2.89
C ARG A 117 -10.21 -8.24 1.88
N SER A 118 -10.49 -9.31 1.11
CA SER A 118 -9.58 -9.79 0.08
C SER A 118 -9.38 -8.78 -1.05
N GLY A 119 -10.43 -8.08 -1.49
CA GLY A 119 -10.32 -7.03 -2.52
C GLY A 119 -9.50 -5.82 -2.03
N ALA A 120 -9.72 -5.38 -0.80
CA ALA A 120 -8.91 -4.33 -0.18
C ALA A 120 -7.45 -4.75 -0.06
N GLU A 121 -7.18 -5.97 0.40
CA GLU A 121 -5.83 -6.51 0.54
C GLU A 121 -5.12 -6.60 -0.83
N ALA A 122 -5.79 -7.12 -1.87
CA ALA A 122 -5.24 -7.17 -3.22
C ALA A 122 -4.88 -5.76 -3.75
N SER A 123 -5.71 -4.77 -3.44
CA SER A 123 -5.48 -3.37 -3.82
C SER A 123 -4.36 -2.69 -3.03
N LEU A 124 -4.13 -3.09 -1.77
CA LEU A 124 -3.16 -2.46 -0.86
C LEU A 124 -1.79 -3.14 -0.86
N GLN A 125 -1.71 -4.45 -1.10
CA GLN A 125 -0.44 -5.20 -1.14
C GLN A 125 0.51 -4.74 -2.26
N GLY A 126 -0.02 -4.11 -3.32
CA GLY A 126 0.77 -3.52 -4.39
C GLY A 126 1.63 -2.32 -3.97
N GLN A 127 1.39 -1.73 -2.80
CA GLN A 127 2.09 -0.54 -2.32
C GLN A 127 2.43 -0.61 -0.81
N PRO A 128 3.55 -1.28 -0.43
CA PRO A 128 3.90 -1.57 0.96
C PRO A 128 4.17 -0.34 1.86
N ASN A 129 4.22 0.87 1.30
CA ASN A 129 4.53 2.11 2.03
C ASN A 129 3.38 3.14 2.04
N THR A 130 2.18 2.74 1.59
CA THR A 130 0.99 3.61 1.51
C THR A 130 0.27 3.71 2.85
N CYS A 131 0.05 2.59 3.52
CA CYS A 131 -0.66 2.50 4.81
C CYS A 131 0.21 1.73 5.81
N SER A 132 0.37 2.26 7.03
CA SER A 132 0.95 1.50 8.16
C SER A 132 -0.04 0.49 8.73
N SER A 133 -1.32 0.80 8.66
CA SER A 133 -2.45 -0.04 9.08
C SER A 133 -3.68 0.31 8.26
N TYR A 134 -4.57 -0.66 8.07
CA TYR A 134 -5.86 -0.44 7.41
C TYR A 134 -6.95 -1.30 8.04
N THR A 135 -8.18 -0.81 7.95
CA THR A 135 -9.38 -1.51 8.41
C THR A 135 -10.42 -1.52 7.29
N VAL A 136 -11.10 -2.64 7.11
CA VAL A 136 -12.14 -2.82 6.08
C VAL A 136 -13.44 -3.22 6.74
N GLN A 137 -14.49 -2.45 6.48
CA GLN A 137 -15.82 -2.65 7.03
C GLN A 137 -16.81 -2.76 5.87
N ALA A 138 -17.50 -3.88 5.76
CA ALA A 138 -18.54 -4.10 4.76
C ALA A 138 -19.91 -4.11 5.42
N ASN A 139 -20.77 -3.18 5.02
CA ASN A 139 -22.18 -3.17 5.39
C ASN A 139 -22.96 -4.10 4.44
N THR A 140 -23.29 -5.28 4.94
CA THR A 140 -23.99 -6.33 4.22
C THR A 140 -25.49 -6.37 4.51
N ALA A 141 -26.08 -5.31 5.05
CA ALA A 141 -27.52 -5.26 5.35
C ALA A 141 -28.40 -5.53 4.12
N GLY A 142 -27.91 -5.21 2.92
CA GLY A 142 -28.60 -5.51 1.65
C GLY A 142 -28.85 -6.99 1.38
N PHE A 143 -28.08 -7.91 2.01
CA PHE A 143 -28.29 -9.35 1.87
C PHE A 143 -29.52 -9.88 2.61
N ALA A 144 -30.00 -9.14 3.62
CA ALA A 144 -31.21 -9.50 4.37
C ALA A 144 -32.51 -9.08 3.65
N GLN A 145 -32.40 -8.29 2.57
CA GLN A 145 -33.56 -7.85 1.79
C GLN A 145 -34.15 -9.00 0.98
N ARG A 146 -35.48 -8.96 0.74
CA ARG A 146 -36.16 -9.98 -0.06
C ARG A 146 -35.66 -9.99 -1.51
N VAL A 147 -35.67 -11.18 -2.11
CA VAL A 147 -35.41 -11.33 -3.56
C VAL A 147 -36.36 -10.45 -4.36
N GLY A 148 -35.87 -9.85 -5.45
CA GLY A 148 -36.65 -8.89 -6.24
C GLY A 148 -36.61 -7.44 -5.75
N VAL A 149 -36.05 -7.16 -4.56
CA VAL A 149 -35.84 -5.79 -4.08
C VAL A 149 -34.41 -5.34 -4.40
N PRO A 150 -34.22 -4.17 -5.04
CA PRO A 150 -32.90 -3.58 -5.21
C PRO A 150 -32.19 -3.45 -3.87
N ALA A 151 -30.97 -3.97 -3.80
CA ALA A 151 -30.15 -3.88 -2.61
C ALA A 151 -28.72 -3.49 -2.99
N GLN A 152 -27.95 -3.05 -2.01
CA GLN A 152 -26.58 -2.60 -2.20
C GLN A 152 -25.71 -3.09 -1.05
N VAL A 153 -24.41 -3.17 -1.33
CA VAL A 153 -23.38 -3.38 -0.32
C VAL A 153 -22.49 -2.14 -0.31
N GLU A 154 -22.17 -1.68 0.89
CA GLU A 154 -21.30 -0.53 1.11
C GLU A 154 -20.04 -1.01 1.81
N VAL A 155 -18.87 -0.60 1.32
CA VAL A 155 -17.58 -0.94 1.91
C VAL A 155 -16.83 0.33 2.24
N THR A 156 -16.44 0.45 3.50
CA THR A 156 -15.59 1.52 4.02
C THR A 156 -14.20 0.97 4.29
N VAL A 157 -13.20 1.62 3.71
CA VAL A 157 -11.78 1.34 3.90
C VAL A 157 -11.15 2.52 4.62
N GLU A 158 -10.53 2.23 5.76
CA GLU A 158 -9.75 3.18 6.52
C GLU A 158 -8.27 2.81 6.41
N CYS A 159 -7.41 3.79 6.14
CA CYS A 159 -5.97 3.61 5.98
C CYS A 159 -5.23 4.68 6.77
N THR A 160 -4.28 4.26 7.59
CA THR A 160 -3.40 5.15 8.34
C THR A 160 -2.10 5.35 7.55
N VAL A 161 -1.86 6.56 7.05
CA VAL A 161 -0.65 6.91 6.29
C VAL A 161 0.42 7.44 7.25
N PRO A 162 1.62 6.83 7.35
CA PRO A 162 2.71 7.36 8.18
C PRO A 162 3.40 8.55 7.50
N LEU A 163 3.49 9.68 8.21
CA LEU A 163 4.17 10.91 7.78
C LEU A 163 5.42 11.23 8.63
N ALA A 164 5.71 10.41 9.64
CA ALA A 164 6.77 10.67 10.63
C ALA A 164 8.20 10.71 10.06
N ASP A 165 8.45 10.10 8.90
CA ASP A 165 9.79 10.02 8.31
C ASP A 165 10.25 11.30 7.58
N LEU A 166 9.38 12.30 7.41
CA LEU A 166 9.65 13.45 6.52
C LEU A 166 10.13 14.71 7.26
N ILE A 167 9.72 14.93 8.51
CA ILE A 167 10.04 16.16 9.25
C ILE A 167 10.34 15.82 10.72
N PRO A 168 11.56 16.09 11.23
CA PRO A 168 11.88 15.94 12.65
C PRO A 168 10.92 16.81 13.50
N GLY A 169 10.19 16.19 14.42
CA GLY A 169 9.27 16.88 15.34
C GLY A 169 7.78 16.80 14.98
N LEU A 170 7.39 16.15 13.88
CA LEU A 170 5.98 15.92 13.55
C LEU A 170 5.53 14.49 13.96
N PRO A 171 4.76 14.32 15.06
CA PRO A 171 4.01 13.09 15.25
C PRO A 171 2.90 13.09 14.21
N GLY A 172 2.99 12.21 13.23
CA GLY A 172 2.03 12.27 12.14
C GLY A 172 1.79 10.92 11.53
N SER A 173 0.66 10.32 11.89
CA SER A 173 -0.09 9.56 10.91
C SER A 173 -1.31 10.36 10.48
N LYS A 174 -1.74 10.16 9.24
CA LYS A 174 -2.99 10.72 8.72
C LYS A 174 -3.89 9.57 8.32
N THR A 175 -5.06 9.51 8.94
CA THR A 175 -6.08 8.54 8.59
C THR A 175 -6.88 9.04 7.40
N ILE A 176 -6.96 8.20 6.37
CA ILE A 176 -7.81 8.34 5.20
C ILE A 176 -8.95 7.35 5.33
N THR A 177 -10.17 7.81 5.14
CA THR A 177 -11.35 6.95 5.07
C THR A 177 -12.03 7.16 3.72
N LYS A 178 -12.26 6.07 2.99
CA LYS A 178 -13.02 6.08 1.72
C LYS A 178 -14.09 5.02 1.77
N THR A 179 -15.22 5.34 1.15
CA THR A 179 -16.39 4.47 1.09
C THR A 179 -16.80 4.31 -0.36
N ALA A 180 -17.16 3.09 -0.73
CA ALA A 180 -17.72 2.78 -2.04
C ALA A 180 -18.94 1.89 -1.90
N ILE A 181 -19.87 2.04 -2.84
CA ILE A 181 -21.15 1.34 -2.85
C ILE A 181 -21.25 0.58 -4.17
N SER A 182 -21.68 -0.68 -4.10
CA SER A 182 -21.95 -1.51 -5.27
C SER A 182 -23.35 -2.14 -5.16
N PRO A 183 -24.14 -2.14 -6.25
CA PRO A 183 -25.44 -2.79 -6.24
C PRO A 183 -25.30 -4.32 -6.14
N LEU A 184 -26.19 -4.93 -5.36
CA LEU A 184 -26.34 -6.38 -5.32
C LEU A 184 -27.26 -6.82 -6.47
N ASP A 185 -26.87 -7.89 -7.16
CA ASP A 185 -27.71 -8.49 -8.19
C ASP A 185 -29.04 -8.93 -7.56
N THR A 186 -30.12 -8.39 -8.09
CA THR A 186 -31.49 -8.55 -7.56
C THR A 186 -32.16 -9.82 -8.05
N TYR A 187 -31.65 -10.39 -9.14
CA TYR A 187 -32.23 -11.59 -9.77
C TYR A 187 -31.53 -12.89 -9.34
N ARG A 188 -30.44 -12.79 -8.57
CA ARG A 188 -29.79 -13.95 -7.95
C ARG A 188 -30.39 -14.28 -6.59
N GLU A 189 -30.65 -15.56 -6.38
CA GLU A 189 -30.98 -16.14 -5.08
C GLU A 189 -29.87 -15.86 -4.05
N ARG A 190 -30.27 -15.29 -2.91
CA ARG A 190 -29.38 -14.94 -1.78
C ARG A 190 -29.71 -15.88 -0.64
N THR A 191 -28.73 -16.68 -0.22
CA THR A 191 -28.88 -17.57 0.94
C THR A 191 -28.24 -16.87 2.15
N GLN A 192 -28.93 -16.86 3.29
CA GLN A 192 -28.37 -16.35 4.54
C GLN A 192 -27.30 -17.29 5.09
#